data_AF-A0A965AHD8-F1
#
_entry.id   AF-A0A965AHD8-F1
#
_cell.length_a   1.000
_cell.length_b   1.000
_cell.length_c   1.000
_cell.angle_alpha   90.00
_cell.angle_beta   90.00
_cell.angle_gamma   90.00
#
_symmetry.space_group_name_H-M   'P 1'
#
loop_
_entity.id
_entity.type
_entity.pdbx_description
1 polymer ?
#
loop_
_entity_poly.entity_id
_entity_poly.type
_entity_poly.pdbx_seq_one_letter_code
_entity_poly.pdbx_strand_id
1 'polypeptide(L)'
;MEKKIGILPAAVTVIGLVLGAFLWLQPAPSGASPDMMRIAAVVVIAVSLWASGVVPEYFTAIIFFFLAMVLTDAGGPTVFSGFHSAAVWMIFGGLIIGAAVQETGFGRTLASGLLKIFPRSYFGILCGVTLVGAVLCFIIPSNTGRIVIMMPIFMALADQVGFEPGSRGRAGMGLAVAAGSIYPGLAVLPAAVPNLGWLGAAESIHGLKFTYAEYLTANFPVMGLVSMIAVPLICRTLFPDRIENTGSAMPPARSSAEQTRLIIVLTAALGLWLTDFAHGVSPAWVALGAAVICMLPRAGMVPASIMMGKISYAPWFFVAGVIGMGAVVAKAGLGTYISRFLFDTVPLHAGQDFLNFAIVGGV
;
A
#
# COMPACT_ATOMS: atom_id res chain seq x y z
N MET A 1 -22.04 -15.05 3.07
CA MET A 1 -21.71 -15.32 4.49
C MET A 1 -21.47 -13.96 5.14
N GLU A 2 -22.46 -13.40 5.82
CA GLU A 2 -22.28 -12.14 6.55
C GLU A 2 -21.28 -12.39 7.70
N LYS A 3 -20.17 -11.68 7.66
CA LYS A 3 -19.15 -11.73 8.69
C LYS A 3 -19.75 -11.08 9.94
N LYS A 4 -20.07 -11.86 10.98
CA LYS A 4 -20.54 -11.30 12.26
C LYS A 4 -19.53 -10.26 12.73
N ILE A 5 -19.95 -9.01 12.84
CA ILE A 5 -19.12 -7.90 13.31
C ILE A 5 -18.75 -8.20 14.77
N GLY A 6 -17.44 -8.20 15.05
CA GLY A 6 -16.96 -8.38 16.43
C GLY A 6 -17.37 -7.21 17.32
N ILE A 7 -17.49 -7.46 18.63
CA ILE A 7 -17.88 -6.44 19.62
C ILE A 7 -16.92 -5.25 19.60
N LEU A 8 -15.61 -5.48 19.45
CA LEU A 8 -14.60 -4.43 19.44
C LEU A 8 -14.73 -3.48 18.22
N PRO A 9 -14.78 -3.97 16.96
CA PRO A 9 -15.10 -3.14 15.80
C PRO A 9 -16.38 -2.30 15.98
N ALA A 10 -17.47 -2.93 16.45
CA ALA A 10 -18.73 -2.22 16.68
C ALA A 10 -18.58 -1.11 17.73
N ALA A 11 -17.89 -1.38 18.85
CA ALA A 11 -17.64 -0.40 19.90
C ALA A 11 -16.83 0.80 19.37
N VAL A 12 -15.77 0.56 18.60
CA VAL A 12 -14.97 1.63 17.99
C VAL A 12 -15.84 2.50 17.07
N THR A 13 -16.68 1.89 16.23
CA THR A 13 -17.60 2.63 15.37
C THR A 13 -18.59 3.47 16.19
N VAL A 14 -19.22 2.89 17.21
CA VAL A 14 -20.21 3.60 18.04
C VAL A 14 -19.56 4.76 18.79
N ILE A 15 -18.39 4.55 19.39
CA ILE A 15 -17.63 5.61 20.07
C ILE A 15 -17.29 6.72 19.07
N GLY A 16 -16.83 6.37 17.87
CA GLY A 16 -16.54 7.32 16.80
C GLY A 16 -17.75 8.14 16.38
N LEU A 17 -18.91 7.51 16.21
CA LEU A 17 -20.17 8.18 15.86
C LEU A 17 -20.63 9.13 16.98
N VAL A 18 -20.57 8.68 18.24
CA VAL A 18 -20.93 9.49 19.40
C VAL A 18 -19.99 10.68 19.55
N LEU A 19 -18.67 10.46 19.42
CA LEU A 19 -17.68 11.53 19.48
C LEU A 19 -17.84 12.50 18.32
N GLY A 20 -18.10 12.01 17.11
CA GLY A 20 -18.42 12.84 15.95
C GLY A 20 -19.65 13.72 16.19
N ALA A 21 -20.75 13.14 16.67
CA ALA A 21 -21.96 13.89 17.01
C ALA A 21 -21.71 14.92 18.13
N PHE A 22 -20.91 14.56 19.13
CA PHE A 22 -20.51 15.50 20.19
C PHE A 22 -19.72 16.69 19.63
N LEU A 23 -18.69 16.43 18.80
CA LEU A 23 -17.87 17.47 18.17
C LEU A 23 -18.71 18.37 17.27
N TRP A 24 -19.67 17.81 16.53
CA TRP A 24 -20.58 18.55 15.67
C TRP A 24 -21.37 19.63 16.43
N LEU A 25 -21.75 19.33 17.68
CA LEU A 25 -22.51 20.24 18.53
C LEU A 25 -21.64 21.28 19.24
N GLN A 26 -20.32 21.14 19.21
CA GLN A 26 -19.41 22.09 19.85
C GLN A 26 -19.22 23.35 19.00
N PRO A 27 -19.16 24.54 19.63
CA PRO A 27 -18.77 25.75 18.93
C PRO A 27 -17.32 25.67 18.47
N ALA A 28 -17.00 26.35 17.37
CA ALA A 28 -15.62 26.49 16.93
C ALA A 28 -14.78 27.23 18.00
N PRO A 29 -13.53 26.80 18.25
CA PRO A 29 -12.61 27.52 19.12
C PRO A 29 -12.44 28.99 18.70
N SER A 30 -12.16 29.87 19.66
CA SER A 30 -11.95 31.30 19.38
C SER A 30 -10.83 31.51 18.35
N GLY A 31 -11.14 32.19 17.25
CA GLY A 31 -10.19 32.45 16.15
C GLY A 31 -10.04 31.31 15.14
N ALA A 32 -10.80 30.21 15.28
CA ALA A 32 -10.87 29.13 14.30
C ALA A 32 -11.96 29.34 13.24
N SER A 33 -11.86 28.60 12.14
CA SER A 33 -12.94 28.53 11.14
C SER A 33 -14.24 28.02 11.78
N PRO A 34 -15.42 28.60 11.47
CA PRO A 34 -16.71 28.10 11.96
C PRO A 34 -16.97 26.63 11.62
N ASP A 35 -16.38 26.13 10.53
CA ASP A 35 -16.57 24.77 10.03
C ASP A 35 -15.60 23.75 10.68
N MET A 36 -14.65 24.19 11.51
CA MET A 36 -13.58 23.35 12.05
C MET A 36 -14.13 22.14 12.83
N MET A 37 -15.11 22.34 13.71
CA MET A 37 -15.67 21.28 14.53
C MET A 37 -16.55 20.31 13.73
N ARG A 38 -17.23 20.81 12.69
CA ARG A 38 -18.00 20.00 11.75
C ARG A 38 -17.09 19.09 10.93
N ILE A 39 -15.99 19.63 10.44
CA ILE A 39 -14.94 18.87 9.77
C ILE A 39 -14.32 17.84 10.72
N ALA A 40 -14.01 18.22 11.96
CA ALA A 40 -13.51 17.28 12.97
C ALA A 40 -14.49 16.13 13.22
N ALA A 41 -15.80 16.41 13.28
CA ALA A 41 -16.84 15.40 13.42
C ALA A 41 -16.82 14.40 12.26
N VAL A 42 -16.84 14.87 11.01
CA VAL A 42 -16.80 14.03 9.80
C VAL A 42 -15.52 13.18 9.77
N VAL A 43 -14.37 13.77 10.12
CA VAL A 43 -13.07 13.08 10.17
C VAL A 43 -13.09 11.98 11.22
N VAL A 44 -13.55 12.25 12.45
CA VAL A 44 -13.61 11.24 13.52
C VAL A 44 -14.51 10.07 13.12
N ILE A 45 -15.65 10.33 12.49
CA ILE A 45 -16.54 9.28 11.98
C ILE A 45 -15.82 8.43 10.94
N ALA A 46 -15.21 9.05 9.92
CA ALA A 46 -14.54 8.33 8.84
C ALA A 46 -13.32 7.52 9.33
N VAL A 47 -12.49 8.11 10.21
CA VAL A 47 -11.34 7.43 10.82
C VAL A 47 -11.81 6.24 11.67
N SER A 48 -12.89 6.39 12.43
CA SER A 48 -13.44 5.29 13.25
C SER A 48 -13.99 4.15 12.39
N LEU A 49 -14.62 4.46 11.25
CA LEU A 49 -15.07 3.46 10.28
C LEU A 49 -13.89 2.72 9.63
N TRP A 50 -12.83 3.43 9.24
CA TRP A 50 -11.61 2.79 8.72
C TRP A 50 -10.88 1.96 9.76
N ALA A 51 -10.76 2.46 11.00
CA ALA A 51 -10.09 1.75 12.09
C ALA A 51 -10.84 0.48 12.51
N SER A 52 -12.18 0.53 12.52
CA SER A 52 -13.02 -0.61 12.88
C SER A 52 -13.16 -1.64 11.76
N GLY A 53 -13.07 -1.23 10.49
CA GLY A 53 -13.26 -2.12 9.34
C GLY A 53 -14.66 -2.76 9.28
N VAL A 54 -15.65 -2.13 9.91
CA VAL A 54 -17.06 -2.62 9.95
C VAL A 54 -17.68 -2.59 8.55
N VAL A 55 -17.25 -1.64 7.72
CA VAL A 55 -17.59 -1.57 6.31
C VAL A 55 -16.32 -1.56 5.45
N PRO A 56 -16.40 -1.95 4.16
CA PRO A 56 -15.25 -1.87 3.26
C PRO A 56 -14.67 -0.46 3.17
N GLU A 57 -13.36 -0.37 2.98
CA GLU A 57 -12.59 0.87 2.99
C GLU A 57 -13.06 1.90 1.96
N TYR A 58 -13.53 1.43 0.80
CA TYR A 58 -14.09 2.27 -0.26
C TYR A 58 -15.46 2.84 0.12
N PHE A 59 -16.25 2.09 0.89
CA PHE A 59 -17.56 2.55 1.33
C PHE A 59 -17.42 3.64 2.39
N THR A 60 -16.45 3.50 3.30
CA THR A 60 -16.09 4.59 4.22
C THR A 60 -15.64 5.85 3.46
N ALA A 61 -14.86 5.71 2.37
CA ALA A 61 -14.48 6.87 1.55
C ALA A 61 -15.70 7.55 0.91
N ILE A 62 -16.68 6.78 0.42
CA ILE A 62 -17.94 7.30 -0.12
C ILE A 62 -18.77 8.00 0.97
N ILE A 63 -18.85 7.41 2.18
CA ILE A 63 -19.50 8.04 3.34
C ILE A 63 -18.80 9.37 3.68
N PHE A 64 -17.46 9.38 3.71
CA PHE A 64 -16.70 10.61 3.93
C PHE A 64 -17.04 11.69 2.89
N PHE A 65 -17.02 11.36 1.59
CA PHE A 65 -17.36 12.33 0.54
C PHE A 65 -18.77 12.89 0.70
N PHE A 66 -19.74 12.02 1.00
CA PHE A 66 -21.13 12.43 1.22
C PHE A 66 -21.26 13.35 2.44
N LEU A 67 -20.73 12.93 3.60
CA LEU A 67 -20.82 13.69 4.83
C LEU A 67 -20.09 15.03 4.70
N ALA A 68 -18.88 15.06 4.13
CA ALA A 68 -18.13 16.29 3.93
C ALA A 68 -18.86 17.26 2.99
N MET A 69 -19.56 16.78 1.96
CA MET A 69 -20.32 17.65 1.05
C MET A 69 -21.62 18.18 1.63
N VAL A 70 -22.30 17.41 2.49
CA VAL A 70 -23.63 17.77 3.01
C VAL A 70 -23.51 18.54 4.33
N LEU A 71 -22.49 18.24 5.12
CA LEU A 71 -22.37 18.70 6.50
C LEU A 71 -21.29 19.78 6.68
N THR A 72 -20.51 20.12 5.66
CA THR A 72 -19.43 21.11 5.80
C THR A 72 -19.36 22.06 4.61
N ASP A 73 -18.69 23.20 4.79
CA ASP A 73 -18.51 24.23 3.76
C ASP A 73 -17.18 24.04 2.98
N ALA A 74 -16.63 22.82 3.04
CA ALA A 74 -15.36 22.50 2.40
C ALA A 74 -15.45 22.60 0.86
N GLY A 75 -16.61 22.29 0.28
CA GLY A 75 -16.89 22.42 -1.14
C GLY A 75 -16.26 21.32 -2.01
N GLY A 76 -16.89 21.06 -3.16
CA GLY A 76 -16.52 19.98 -4.07
C GLY A 76 -15.04 19.94 -4.47
N PRO A 77 -14.42 21.05 -4.89
CA PRO A 77 -13.01 21.06 -5.27
C PRO A 77 -12.05 20.60 -4.17
N THR A 78 -12.38 20.83 -2.90
CA THR A 78 -11.55 20.40 -1.76
C THR A 78 -11.88 18.95 -1.37
N VAL A 79 -13.16 18.60 -1.26
CA VAL A 79 -13.58 17.24 -0.84
C VAL A 79 -13.14 16.17 -1.84
N PHE A 80 -13.23 16.46 -3.14
CA PHE A 80 -12.86 15.54 -4.21
C PHE A 80 -11.43 15.75 -4.75
N SER A 81 -10.61 16.58 -4.09
CA SER A 81 -9.25 16.91 -4.54
C SER A 81 -8.36 15.68 -4.77
N GLY A 82 -8.58 14.61 -4.01
CA GLY A 82 -7.88 13.34 -4.18
C GLY A 82 -7.99 12.77 -5.61
N PHE A 83 -9.14 12.91 -6.27
CA PHE A 83 -9.31 12.44 -7.65
C PHE A 83 -8.49 13.23 -8.69
N HIS A 84 -8.02 14.44 -8.33
CA HIS A 84 -7.10 15.22 -9.14
C HIS A 84 -5.63 14.92 -8.85
N SER A 85 -5.32 14.14 -7.80
CA SER A 85 -3.95 13.83 -7.41
C SER A 85 -3.32 12.80 -8.36
N ALA A 86 -2.06 13.06 -8.73
CA ALA A 86 -1.23 12.10 -9.46
C ALA A 86 -1.13 10.76 -8.71
N ALA A 87 -1.06 10.78 -7.38
CA ALA A 87 -0.97 9.56 -6.57
C ALA A 87 -2.18 8.62 -6.75
N VAL A 88 -3.39 9.16 -6.88
CA VAL A 88 -4.61 8.36 -7.13
C VAL A 88 -4.58 7.73 -8.52
N TRP A 89 -4.12 8.46 -9.53
CA TRP A 89 -3.97 7.92 -10.89
C TRP A 89 -2.81 6.93 -11.02
N MET A 90 -1.77 7.06 -10.20
CA MET A 90 -0.71 6.06 -10.05
C MET A 90 -1.27 4.73 -9.54
N ILE A 91 -2.14 4.75 -8.52
CA ILE A 91 -2.83 3.54 -8.02
C ILE A 91 -3.65 2.92 -9.14
N PHE A 92 -4.42 3.72 -9.87
CA PHE A 92 -5.27 3.23 -10.95
C PHE A 92 -4.47 2.51 -12.04
N GLY A 93 -3.39 3.13 -12.54
CA GLY A 93 -2.49 2.50 -13.51
C GLY A 93 -1.85 1.23 -12.95
N GLY A 94 -1.44 1.27 -11.67
CA GLY A 94 -0.89 0.11 -10.98
C GLY A 94 -1.87 -1.05 -10.86
N LEU A 95 -3.14 -0.81 -10.57
CA LEU A 95 -4.17 -1.85 -10.50
C LEU A 95 -4.30 -2.62 -11.83
N ILE A 96 -4.27 -1.90 -12.95
CA ILE A 96 -4.34 -2.50 -14.30
C ILE A 96 -3.06 -3.29 -14.62
N ILE A 97 -1.89 -2.72 -14.35
CA ILE A 97 -0.60 -3.41 -14.53
C ILE A 97 -0.55 -4.68 -13.66
N GLY A 98 -0.97 -4.58 -12.40
CA GLY A 98 -1.06 -5.71 -11.48
C GLY A 98 -2.01 -6.79 -11.99
N ALA A 99 -3.13 -6.41 -12.60
CA ALA A 99 -4.04 -7.33 -13.25
C ALA A 99 -3.39 -7.98 -14.49
N ALA A 100 -2.61 -7.25 -15.28
CA ALA A 100 -1.83 -7.81 -16.40
C ALA A 100 -0.81 -8.86 -15.94
N VAL A 101 -0.10 -8.60 -14.84
CA VAL A 101 0.83 -9.58 -14.26
C VAL A 101 0.10 -10.85 -13.81
N GLN A 102 -1.13 -10.73 -13.30
CA GLN A 102 -1.95 -11.88 -12.91
C GLN A 102 -2.48 -12.66 -14.13
N GLU A 103 -3.09 -12.00 -15.10
CA GLU A 103 -3.69 -12.64 -16.28
C GLU A 103 -2.65 -13.33 -17.16
N THR A 104 -1.47 -12.71 -17.34
CA THR A 104 -0.38 -13.31 -18.13
C THR A 104 0.36 -14.43 -17.39
N GLY A 105 0.16 -14.58 -16.07
CA GLY A 105 0.89 -15.51 -15.23
C GLY A 105 2.37 -15.17 -15.02
N PHE A 106 2.82 -13.99 -15.47
CA PHE A 106 4.23 -13.58 -15.40
C PHE A 106 4.80 -13.63 -13.98
N GLY A 107 4.02 -13.19 -12.99
CA GLY A 107 4.47 -13.20 -11.58
C GLY A 107 4.79 -14.61 -11.08
N ARG A 108 4.05 -15.62 -11.52
CA ARG A 108 4.35 -17.04 -11.20
C ARG A 108 5.60 -17.52 -11.91
N THR A 109 5.78 -17.17 -13.18
CA THR A 109 6.98 -17.51 -13.96
C THR A 109 8.24 -16.96 -13.31
N LEU A 110 8.24 -15.66 -12.99
CA LEU A 110 9.38 -14.99 -12.38
C LEU A 110 9.71 -15.59 -10.99
N ALA A 111 8.69 -15.77 -10.13
CA ALA A 111 8.88 -16.39 -8.83
C ALA A 111 9.48 -17.81 -8.95
N SER A 112 8.96 -18.64 -9.86
CA SER A 112 9.48 -20.00 -10.08
C SER A 112 10.92 -20.03 -10.63
N GLY A 113 11.29 -19.07 -11.48
CA GLY A 113 12.64 -18.94 -12.03
C GLY A 113 13.67 -18.55 -10.97
N LEU A 114 13.33 -17.56 -10.15
CA LEU A 114 14.18 -17.11 -9.04
C LEU A 114 14.42 -18.21 -8.01
N LEU A 115 13.43 -19.10 -7.80
CA LEU A 115 13.56 -20.23 -6.86
C LEU A 115 14.65 -21.24 -7.22
N LYS A 116 15.07 -21.32 -8.49
CA LYS A 116 16.15 -22.22 -8.92
C LYS A 116 17.52 -21.78 -8.42
N ILE A 117 17.65 -20.54 -7.97
CA ILE A 117 18.93 -19.89 -7.66
C ILE A 117 19.25 -20.01 -6.16
N PHE A 118 18.27 -20.36 -5.31
CA PHE A 118 18.44 -20.28 -3.85
C PHE A 118 19.00 -21.54 -3.18
N PRO A 119 19.72 -21.38 -2.03
CA PRO A 119 20.31 -22.50 -1.30
C PRO A 119 19.25 -23.44 -0.71
N ARG A 120 19.58 -24.74 -0.61
CA ARG A 120 18.71 -25.78 -0.03
C ARG A 120 18.72 -25.82 1.51
N SER A 121 18.80 -24.67 2.18
CA SER A 121 18.68 -24.55 3.63
C SER A 121 17.42 -23.79 4.01
N TYR A 122 16.84 -24.05 5.19
CA TYR A 122 15.62 -23.35 5.61
C TYR A 122 15.81 -21.82 5.61
N PHE A 123 16.94 -21.35 6.14
CA PHE A 123 17.28 -19.92 6.09
C PHE A 123 17.49 -19.41 4.66
N GLY A 124 18.13 -20.20 3.80
CA GLY A 124 18.28 -19.87 2.37
C GLY A 124 16.94 -19.72 1.66
N ILE A 125 15.96 -20.55 1.98
CA ILE A 125 14.59 -20.45 1.49
C ILE A 125 13.95 -19.15 1.99
N LEU A 126 14.03 -18.82 3.29
CA LEU A 126 13.47 -17.58 3.84
C LEU A 126 14.07 -16.32 3.17
N CYS A 127 15.39 -16.31 2.97
CA CYS A 127 16.08 -15.26 2.21
C CYS A 127 15.57 -15.20 0.77
N GLY A 128 15.37 -16.35 0.13
CA GLY A 128 14.87 -16.41 -1.24
C GLY A 128 13.43 -15.94 -1.38
N VAL A 129 12.55 -16.34 -0.47
CA VAL A 129 11.16 -15.85 -0.39
C VAL A 129 11.14 -14.33 -0.31
N THR A 130 11.94 -13.78 0.60
CA THR A 130 12.00 -12.34 0.84
C THR A 130 12.59 -11.60 -0.35
N LEU A 131 13.65 -12.13 -0.97
CA LEU A 131 14.25 -11.53 -2.18
C LEU A 131 13.28 -11.54 -3.36
N VAL A 132 12.54 -12.64 -3.57
CA VAL A 132 11.49 -12.70 -4.60
C VAL A 132 10.41 -11.65 -4.32
N GLY A 133 9.95 -11.51 -3.07
CA GLY A 133 8.99 -10.49 -2.67
C GLY A 133 9.49 -9.06 -2.93
N ALA A 134 10.76 -8.80 -2.60
CA ALA A 134 11.44 -7.52 -2.84
C ALA A 134 11.56 -7.19 -4.34
N VAL A 135 12.00 -8.15 -5.16
CA VAL A 135 12.07 -7.98 -6.62
C VAL A 135 10.69 -7.73 -7.22
N LEU A 136 9.67 -8.47 -6.76
CA LEU A 136 8.30 -8.28 -7.23
C LEU A 136 7.72 -6.93 -6.82
N CYS A 137 8.25 -6.21 -5.82
CA CYS A 137 7.81 -4.85 -5.47
C CYS A 137 7.91 -3.89 -6.66
N PHE A 138 8.96 -4.03 -7.47
CA PHE A 138 9.20 -3.17 -8.63
C PHE A 138 8.29 -3.47 -9.82
N ILE A 139 7.58 -4.60 -9.77
CA ILE A 139 6.83 -5.15 -10.89
C ILE A 139 5.33 -5.15 -10.60
N ILE A 140 4.96 -5.55 -9.38
CA ILE A 140 3.58 -5.76 -8.96
C ILE A 140 3.23 -4.71 -7.91
N PRO A 141 2.45 -3.68 -8.28
CA PRO A 141 2.07 -2.57 -7.40
C PRO A 141 0.93 -2.95 -6.44
N SER A 142 1.01 -4.14 -5.85
CA SER A 142 0.01 -4.66 -4.92
C SER A 142 0.64 -5.64 -3.94
N ASN A 143 0.58 -5.32 -2.64
CA ASN A 143 0.97 -6.23 -1.57
C ASN A 143 0.17 -7.54 -1.66
N THR A 144 -1.16 -7.44 -1.70
CA THR A 144 -2.07 -8.59 -1.76
C THR A 144 -1.86 -9.40 -3.03
N GLY A 145 -1.69 -8.75 -4.18
CA GLY A 145 -1.43 -9.44 -5.45
C GLY A 145 -0.16 -10.30 -5.40
N ARG A 146 0.92 -9.77 -4.80
CA ARG A 146 2.17 -10.51 -4.60
C ARG A 146 1.99 -11.70 -3.67
N ILE A 147 1.33 -11.49 -2.53
CA ILE A 147 1.05 -12.56 -1.57
C ILE A 147 0.21 -13.68 -2.20
N VAL A 148 -0.85 -13.34 -2.95
CA VAL A 148 -1.73 -14.32 -3.62
C VAL A 148 -0.98 -15.16 -4.66
N ILE A 149 -0.01 -14.56 -5.37
CA ILE A 149 0.83 -15.27 -6.35
C ILE A 149 1.85 -16.16 -5.64
N MET A 150 2.53 -15.61 -4.62
CA MET A 150 3.66 -16.26 -3.96
C MET A 150 3.19 -17.36 -3.00
N MET A 151 2.10 -17.17 -2.26
CA MET A 151 1.68 -18.09 -1.19
C MET A 151 1.50 -19.52 -1.70
N PRO A 152 0.76 -19.81 -2.80
CA PRO A 152 0.64 -21.18 -3.31
C PRO A 152 1.98 -21.78 -3.74
N ILE A 153 2.86 -20.98 -4.33
CA ILE A 153 4.20 -21.42 -4.79
C ILE A 153 5.04 -21.87 -3.60
N PHE A 154 5.09 -21.04 -2.55
CA PHE A 154 5.88 -21.34 -1.37
C PHE A 154 5.23 -22.38 -0.46
N MET A 155 3.91 -22.52 -0.45
CA MET A 155 3.26 -23.65 0.22
C MET A 155 3.55 -24.97 -0.50
N ALA A 156 3.55 -25.00 -1.83
CA ALA A 156 3.98 -26.18 -2.59
C ALA A 156 5.47 -26.52 -2.36
N LEU A 157 6.32 -25.49 -2.22
CA LEU A 157 7.71 -25.69 -1.81
C LEU A 157 7.82 -26.23 -0.37
N ALA A 158 6.99 -25.73 0.54
CA ALA A 158 6.92 -26.22 1.93
C ALA A 158 6.59 -27.72 1.96
N ASP A 159 5.60 -28.16 1.17
CA ASP A 159 5.26 -29.58 1.03
C ASP A 159 6.45 -30.41 0.52
N GLN A 160 7.18 -29.91 -0.49
CA GLN A 160 8.34 -30.60 -1.07
C GLN A 160 9.52 -30.74 -0.10
N VAL A 161 9.69 -29.79 0.82
CA VAL A 161 10.78 -29.82 1.81
C VAL A 161 10.42 -30.57 3.10
N GLY A 162 9.21 -31.15 3.15
CA GLY A 162 8.72 -31.94 4.27
C GLY A 162 7.98 -31.14 5.34
N PHE A 163 7.60 -29.89 5.09
CA PHE A 163 6.87 -29.06 6.04
C PHE A 163 5.36 -29.29 5.97
N GLU A 164 4.87 -30.20 6.81
CA GLU A 164 3.45 -30.50 6.95
C GLU A 164 2.60 -29.30 7.42
N PRO A 165 1.28 -29.28 7.16
CA PRO A 165 0.37 -28.29 7.70
C PRO A 165 0.49 -28.17 9.23
N GLY A 166 0.75 -26.96 9.71
CA GLY A 166 0.95 -26.68 11.15
C GLY A 166 2.41 -26.71 11.62
N SER A 167 3.36 -27.10 10.77
CA SER A 167 4.79 -27.03 11.12
C SER A 167 5.27 -25.58 11.27
N ARG A 168 6.34 -25.40 12.06
CA ARG A 168 6.96 -24.09 12.27
C ARG A 168 7.55 -23.58 10.95
N GLY A 169 8.23 -24.43 10.20
CA GLY A 169 8.81 -24.11 8.89
C GLY A 169 7.78 -23.61 7.89
N ARG A 170 6.61 -24.23 7.83
CA ARG A 170 5.50 -23.79 6.97
C ARG A 170 4.97 -22.41 7.39
N ALA A 171 4.78 -22.19 8.70
CA ALA A 171 4.34 -20.90 9.23
C ALA A 171 5.38 -19.79 8.97
N GLY A 172 6.67 -20.09 9.17
CA GLY A 172 7.78 -19.17 8.88
C GLY A 172 7.88 -18.81 7.40
N MET A 173 7.67 -19.77 6.49
CA MET A 173 7.59 -19.50 5.05
C MET A 173 6.38 -18.64 4.70
N GLY A 174 5.21 -18.92 5.28
CA GLY A 174 4.00 -18.11 5.09
C GLY A 174 4.19 -16.66 5.56
N LEU A 175 4.81 -16.48 6.73
CA LEU A 175 5.16 -15.16 7.25
C LEU A 175 6.19 -14.45 6.37
N ALA A 176 7.23 -15.16 5.90
CA ALA A 176 8.22 -14.60 4.99
C ALA A 176 7.60 -14.15 3.66
N VAL A 177 6.61 -14.88 3.12
CA VAL A 177 5.85 -14.44 1.94
C VAL A 177 5.11 -13.14 2.23
N ALA A 178 4.38 -13.07 3.34
CA ALA A 178 3.61 -11.89 3.71
C ALA A 178 4.52 -10.68 3.99
N ALA A 179 5.45 -10.82 4.92
CA ALA A 179 6.36 -9.77 5.35
C ALA A 179 7.33 -9.36 4.23
N GLY A 180 7.90 -10.32 3.49
CA GLY A 180 8.79 -10.06 2.36
C GLY A 180 8.10 -9.41 1.15
N SER A 181 6.77 -9.51 1.05
CA SER A 181 6.00 -8.73 0.06
C SER A 181 5.64 -7.33 0.58
N ILE A 182 5.39 -7.16 1.87
CA ILE A 182 4.91 -5.89 2.43
C ILE A 182 6.08 -4.92 2.68
N TYR A 183 7.07 -5.32 3.48
CA TYR A 183 8.04 -4.38 4.05
C TYR A 183 9.02 -3.80 3.02
N PRO A 184 9.64 -4.59 2.12
CA PRO A 184 10.42 -4.01 1.02
C PRO A 184 9.55 -3.13 0.10
N GLY A 185 8.26 -3.43 0.00
CA GLY A 185 7.29 -2.64 -0.78
C GLY A 185 7.02 -1.24 -0.21
N LEU A 186 7.25 -1.00 1.08
CA LEU A 186 7.14 0.35 1.65
C LEU A 186 8.22 1.30 1.09
N ALA A 187 9.35 0.75 0.62
CA ALA A 187 10.41 1.53 0.00
C ALA A 187 10.22 1.78 -1.51
N VAL A 188 9.28 1.10 -2.15
CA VAL A 188 9.02 1.22 -3.59
C VAL A 188 7.68 1.93 -3.78
N LEU A 189 7.70 3.16 -4.29
CA LEU A 189 6.55 4.05 -4.28
C LEU A 189 5.22 3.40 -4.76
N PRO A 190 5.13 2.73 -5.92
CA PRO A 190 3.89 2.10 -6.36
C PRO A 190 3.54 0.78 -5.66
N ALA A 191 4.45 0.19 -4.90
CA ALA A 191 4.29 -1.16 -4.39
C ALA A 191 3.25 -1.24 -3.26
N ALA A 192 3.01 -0.15 -2.54
CA ALA A 192 2.08 -0.10 -1.42
C ALA A 192 1.21 1.17 -1.42
N VAL A 193 -0.08 0.97 -1.17
CA VAL A 193 -1.10 2.03 -1.10
C VAL A 193 -0.75 3.16 -0.09
N PRO A 194 -0.21 2.87 1.11
CA PRO A 194 0.19 3.91 2.06
C PRO A 194 1.23 4.89 1.52
N ASN A 195 2.18 4.43 0.69
CA ASN A 195 3.22 5.28 0.10
C ASN A 195 2.59 6.38 -0.77
N LEU A 196 1.56 6.02 -1.54
CA LEU A 196 0.86 6.94 -2.43
C LEU A 196 -0.11 7.86 -1.66
N GLY A 197 -0.71 7.36 -0.57
CA GLY A 197 -1.45 8.20 0.36
C GLY A 197 -0.57 9.29 0.99
N TRP A 198 0.63 8.92 1.46
CA TRP A 198 1.63 9.87 1.96
C TRP A 198 2.05 10.89 0.90
N LEU A 199 2.40 10.43 -0.30
CA LEU A 199 2.81 11.30 -1.41
C LEU A 199 1.72 12.32 -1.76
N GLY A 200 0.48 11.84 -1.92
CA GLY A 200 -0.66 12.69 -2.25
C GLY A 200 -1.02 13.68 -1.14
N ALA A 201 -0.88 13.28 0.13
CA ALA A 201 -1.06 14.19 1.26
C ALA A 201 0.03 15.27 1.29
N ALA A 202 1.31 14.91 1.08
CA ALA A 202 2.41 15.86 1.03
C ALA A 202 2.23 16.89 -0.11
N GLU A 203 1.79 16.45 -1.29
CA GLU A 203 1.46 17.33 -2.41
C GLU A 203 0.27 18.23 -2.09
N SER A 204 -0.84 17.65 -1.59
CA SER A 204 -2.07 18.41 -1.34
C SER A 204 -1.97 19.41 -0.19
N ILE A 205 -1.16 19.13 0.84
CA ILE A 205 -1.06 19.94 2.05
C ILE A 205 0.09 20.96 1.93
N HIS A 206 1.23 20.53 1.37
CA HIS A 206 2.46 21.34 1.36
C HIS A 206 2.91 21.74 -0.05
N GLY A 207 2.24 21.28 -1.11
CA GLY A 207 2.68 21.51 -2.48
C GLY A 207 3.99 20.78 -2.84
N LEU A 208 4.44 19.85 -2.00
CA LEU A 208 5.70 19.12 -2.18
C LEU A 208 5.51 18.01 -3.21
N LYS A 209 6.34 18.01 -4.25
CA LYS A 209 6.39 16.96 -5.27
C LYS A 209 7.68 16.19 -5.12
N PHE A 210 7.55 14.88 -4.94
CA PHE A 210 8.69 13.97 -4.86
C PHE A 210 8.81 13.20 -6.16
N THR A 211 10.02 13.10 -6.67
CA THR A 211 10.33 12.18 -7.77
C THR A 211 10.41 10.75 -7.25
N TYR A 212 10.22 9.76 -8.13
CA TYR A 212 10.38 8.36 -7.81
C TYR A 212 11.80 8.03 -7.36
N ALA A 213 12.80 8.60 -8.03
CA ALA A 213 14.21 8.39 -7.70
C ALA A 213 14.56 8.90 -6.29
N GLU A 214 14.09 10.10 -5.91
CA GLU A 214 14.26 10.64 -4.56
C GLU A 214 13.60 9.73 -3.51
N TYR A 215 12.36 9.30 -3.76
CA TYR A 215 11.66 8.41 -2.85
C TYR A 215 12.39 7.08 -2.67
N LEU A 216 12.81 6.46 -3.78
CA LEU A 216 13.49 5.17 -3.76
C LEU A 216 14.84 5.26 -3.05
N THR A 217 15.64 6.29 -3.34
CA THR A 217 16.97 6.46 -2.72
C THR A 217 16.88 6.82 -1.24
N ALA A 218 15.86 7.58 -0.83
CA ALA A 218 15.63 7.89 0.58
C ALA A 218 15.16 6.68 1.40
N ASN A 219 14.30 5.83 0.83
CA ASN A 219 13.63 4.77 1.59
C ASN A 219 14.26 3.38 1.41
N PHE A 220 14.74 3.03 0.22
CA PHE A 220 15.21 1.67 -0.09
C PHE A 220 16.45 1.21 0.69
N PRO A 221 17.48 2.05 0.92
CA PRO A 221 18.64 1.63 1.70
C PRO A 221 18.31 1.24 3.14
N VAL A 222 17.30 1.88 3.73
CA VAL A 222 16.86 1.58 5.10
C VAL A 222 15.71 0.58 5.05
N MET A 223 14.52 1.02 4.65
CA MET A 223 13.30 0.19 4.69
C MET A 223 13.40 -1.04 3.79
N GLY A 224 14.00 -0.91 2.60
CA GLY A 224 14.18 -2.03 1.67
C GLY A 224 15.19 -3.06 2.19
N LEU A 225 16.46 -2.65 2.32
CA LEU A 225 17.55 -3.56 2.67
C LEU A 225 17.43 -4.11 4.10
N VAL A 226 17.07 -3.27 5.08
CA VAL A 226 16.90 -3.73 6.47
C VAL A 226 15.78 -4.77 6.52
N SER A 227 14.66 -4.56 5.83
CA SER A 227 13.58 -5.55 5.78
C SER A 227 13.99 -6.85 5.09
N MET A 228 14.79 -6.76 4.02
CA MET A 228 15.32 -7.94 3.33
C MET A 228 16.22 -8.80 4.22
N ILE A 229 16.87 -8.21 5.22
CA ILE A 229 17.71 -8.93 6.21
C ILE A 229 16.87 -9.34 7.43
N ALA A 230 16.07 -8.43 7.96
CA ALA A 230 15.29 -8.63 9.18
C ALA A 230 14.19 -9.67 9.01
N VAL A 231 13.48 -9.70 7.88
CA VAL A 231 12.37 -10.65 7.67
C VAL A 231 12.84 -12.10 7.73
N PRO A 232 13.89 -12.54 6.98
CA PRO A 232 14.42 -13.90 7.10
C PRO A 232 14.93 -14.22 8.51
N LEU A 233 15.61 -13.27 9.17
CA LEU A 233 16.13 -13.47 10.53
C LEU A 233 14.99 -13.67 11.54
N ILE A 234 14.00 -12.80 11.53
CA ILE A 234 12.82 -12.87 12.41
C ILE A 234 12.04 -14.17 12.15
N CYS A 235 11.81 -14.53 10.88
CA CYS A 235 11.14 -15.78 10.57
C CYS A 235 11.94 -17.00 11.06
N ARG A 236 13.27 -16.97 10.93
CA ARG A 236 14.14 -18.06 11.39
C ARG A 236 14.19 -18.20 12.91
N THR A 237 14.13 -17.10 13.65
CA THR A 237 14.17 -17.09 15.12
C THR A 237 12.82 -17.44 15.73
N LEU A 238 11.72 -16.89 15.19
CA LEU A 238 10.37 -17.18 15.67
C LEU A 238 9.87 -18.56 15.25
N PHE A 239 10.31 -19.05 14.08
CA PHE A 239 9.88 -20.32 13.51
C PHE A 239 11.08 -21.21 13.12
N PRO A 240 11.93 -21.64 14.08
CA PRO A 240 13.02 -22.55 13.82
C PRO A 240 12.50 -23.90 13.31
N ASP A 241 13.07 -24.36 12.20
CA ASP A 241 12.79 -25.67 11.61
C ASP A 241 13.99 -26.17 10.77
N ARG A 242 13.97 -27.43 10.33
CA ARG A 242 15.01 -28.07 9.50
C ARG A 242 14.38 -28.76 8.30
N ILE A 243 15.03 -28.66 7.14
CA ILE A 243 14.57 -29.34 5.94
C ILE A 243 14.86 -30.84 6.07
N GLU A 244 13.84 -31.67 5.92
CA GLU A 244 13.94 -33.13 6.03
C GLU A 244 14.08 -33.80 4.66
N ASN A 245 13.53 -33.19 3.60
CA ASN A 245 13.60 -33.72 2.24
C ASN A 245 14.04 -32.65 1.23
N THR A 246 14.94 -33.01 0.32
CA THR A 246 15.29 -32.18 -0.84
C THR A 246 14.84 -32.88 -2.12
N GLY A 247 13.51 -33.00 -2.30
CA GLY A 247 12.90 -33.77 -3.39
C GLY A 247 12.25 -32.91 -4.48
N SER A 248 12.93 -32.82 -5.63
CA SER A 248 12.46 -32.38 -6.96
C SER A 248 12.28 -30.87 -7.22
N ALA A 249 12.54 -30.48 -8.46
CA ALA A 249 12.43 -29.12 -8.97
C ALA A 249 11.00 -28.84 -9.41
N MET A 250 10.47 -27.65 -9.07
CA MET A 250 9.19 -27.21 -9.61
C MET A 250 9.24 -27.20 -11.15
N PRO A 251 8.15 -27.65 -11.83
CA PRO A 251 8.06 -27.56 -13.27
C PRO A 251 8.28 -26.12 -13.74
N PRO A 252 9.11 -25.88 -14.77
CA PRO A 252 9.29 -24.54 -15.30
C PRO A 252 7.95 -24.01 -15.81
N ALA A 253 7.57 -22.82 -15.35
CA ALA A 253 6.51 -22.07 -15.99
C ALA A 253 6.95 -21.75 -17.43
N ARG A 254 6.09 -22.05 -18.41
CA ARG A 254 6.35 -21.74 -19.81
C ARG A 254 6.19 -20.24 -20.03
N SER A 255 7.19 -19.63 -20.67
CA SER A 255 7.11 -18.24 -21.12
C SER A 255 6.11 -18.12 -22.28
N SER A 256 5.16 -17.19 -22.20
CA SER A 256 4.23 -16.90 -23.30
C SER A 256 4.59 -15.58 -24.00
N ALA A 257 4.05 -15.37 -25.21
CA ALA A 257 4.24 -14.13 -25.95
C ALA A 257 3.65 -12.92 -25.21
N GLU A 258 2.55 -13.11 -24.47
CA GLU A 258 1.96 -12.09 -23.59
C GLU A 258 2.92 -11.70 -22.46
N GLN A 259 3.61 -12.66 -21.86
CA GLN A 259 4.58 -12.39 -20.80
C GLN A 259 5.76 -11.56 -21.32
N THR A 260 6.29 -11.88 -22.50
CA THR A 260 7.37 -11.08 -23.12
C THR A 260 6.93 -9.64 -23.38
N ARG A 261 5.72 -9.43 -23.92
CA ARG A 261 5.18 -8.09 -24.14
C ARG A 261 5.02 -7.33 -22.82
N LEU A 262 4.53 -7.99 -21.78
CA LEU A 262 4.39 -7.38 -20.46
C LEU A 262 5.74 -7.00 -19.84
N ILE A 263 6.76 -7.85 -19.96
CA ILE A 263 8.12 -7.56 -19.49
C ILE A 263 8.67 -6.29 -20.16
N ILE A 264 8.48 -6.15 -21.48
CA ILE A 264 8.90 -4.96 -22.22
C ILE A 264 8.23 -3.70 -21.66
N VAL A 265 6.90 -3.74 -21.45
CA VAL A 265 6.14 -2.61 -20.88
C VAL A 265 6.62 -2.26 -19.48
N LEU A 266 6.81 -3.25 -18.62
CA LEU A 266 7.27 -3.06 -17.24
C LEU A 266 8.69 -2.49 -17.18
N THR A 267 9.59 -2.99 -18.04
CA THR A 267 10.97 -2.54 -18.10
C THR A 267 11.05 -1.10 -18.59
N ALA A 268 10.26 -0.77 -19.62
CA ALA A 268 10.13 0.60 -20.12
C ALA A 268 9.55 1.54 -19.06
N ALA A 269 8.48 1.14 -18.37
CA ALA A 269 7.86 1.92 -17.30
C ALA A 269 8.83 2.16 -16.15
N LEU A 270 9.58 1.15 -15.71
CA LEU A 270 10.61 1.29 -14.68
C LEU A 270 11.74 2.21 -15.13
N GLY A 271 12.19 2.11 -16.38
CA GLY A 271 13.20 3.01 -16.95
C GLY A 271 12.73 4.47 -16.96
N LEU A 272 11.48 4.72 -17.32
CA LEU A 272 10.87 6.05 -17.26
C LEU A 272 10.72 6.54 -15.81
N TRP A 273 10.29 5.69 -14.87
CA TRP A 273 10.25 6.08 -13.45
C TRP A 273 11.63 6.44 -12.90
N LEU A 274 12.67 5.69 -13.25
CA LEU A 274 14.03 5.97 -12.80
C LEU A 274 14.63 7.23 -13.44
N THR A 275 14.06 7.72 -14.54
CA THR A 275 14.54 8.90 -15.29
C THR A 275 13.55 10.06 -15.24
N ASP A 276 12.61 10.04 -14.30
CA ASP A 276 11.57 11.06 -14.14
C ASP A 276 12.13 12.46 -13.86
N PHE A 277 13.25 12.54 -13.13
CA PHE A 277 14.02 13.77 -12.94
C PHE A 277 14.54 14.38 -14.26
N ALA A 278 14.74 13.58 -15.31
CA ALA A 278 15.29 14.06 -16.58
C ALA A 278 14.19 14.52 -17.55
N HIS A 279 13.06 13.80 -17.59
CA HIS A 279 11.96 14.11 -18.54
C HIS A 279 10.77 14.84 -17.91
N GLY A 280 10.70 14.98 -16.59
CA GLY A 280 9.67 15.73 -15.86
C GLY A 280 8.27 15.08 -15.84
N VAL A 281 8.04 14.02 -16.63
CA VAL A 281 6.79 13.25 -16.58
C VAL A 281 6.66 12.50 -15.25
N SER A 282 5.62 12.83 -14.48
CA SER A 282 5.31 12.18 -13.21
C SER A 282 5.11 10.65 -13.38
N PRO A 283 5.56 9.84 -12.40
CA PRO A 283 5.35 8.39 -12.39
C PRO A 283 3.89 7.95 -12.63
N ALA A 284 2.92 8.75 -12.17
CA ALA A 284 1.50 8.51 -12.35
C ALA A 284 1.10 8.39 -13.83
N TRP A 285 1.61 9.29 -14.67
CA TRP A 285 1.28 9.33 -16.09
C TRP A 285 1.98 8.22 -16.86
N VAL A 286 3.20 7.85 -16.44
CA VAL A 286 3.90 6.66 -16.94
C VAL A 286 3.09 5.39 -16.63
N ALA A 287 2.60 5.25 -15.41
CA ALA A 287 1.77 4.11 -15.01
C ALA A 287 0.46 4.04 -15.81
N LEU A 288 -0.18 5.19 -16.04
CA LEU A 288 -1.39 5.27 -16.85
C LEU A 288 -1.12 4.89 -18.32
N GLY A 289 -0.01 5.35 -18.89
CA GLY A 289 0.42 4.97 -20.24
C GLY A 289 0.69 3.46 -20.35
N ALA A 290 1.40 2.89 -19.37
CA ALA A 290 1.63 1.45 -19.30
C ALA A 290 0.32 0.65 -19.18
N ALA A 291 -0.64 1.15 -18.39
CA ALA A 291 -1.98 0.56 -18.27
C ALA A 291 -2.74 0.59 -19.60
N VAL A 292 -2.70 1.70 -20.33
CA VAL A 292 -3.29 1.81 -21.68
C VAL A 292 -2.70 0.76 -22.61
N ILE A 293 -1.36 0.62 -22.64
CA ILE A 293 -0.68 -0.38 -23.47
C ILE A 293 -1.08 -1.80 -23.07
N CYS A 294 -1.20 -2.09 -21.77
CA CYS A 294 -1.65 -3.38 -21.26
C CYS A 294 -3.07 -3.75 -21.74
N MET A 295 -3.95 -2.76 -21.88
CA MET A 295 -5.34 -2.95 -22.29
C MET A 295 -5.57 -2.90 -23.81
N LEU A 296 -4.54 -2.60 -24.62
CA LEU A 296 -4.69 -2.57 -26.07
C LEU A 296 -5.09 -3.96 -26.59
N PRO A 297 -6.20 -4.11 -27.34
CA PRO A 297 -6.68 -5.42 -27.80
C PRO A 297 -5.62 -6.21 -28.59
N ARG A 298 -4.79 -5.51 -29.36
CA ARG A 298 -3.69 -6.09 -30.15
C ARG A 298 -2.52 -6.60 -29.30
N ALA A 299 -2.35 -6.07 -28.09
CA ALA A 299 -1.29 -6.49 -27.18
C ALA A 299 -1.63 -7.80 -26.46
N GLY A 300 -2.92 -8.15 -26.36
CA GLY A 300 -3.39 -9.44 -25.83
C GLY A 300 -2.98 -9.74 -24.37
N MET A 301 -2.49 -8.75 -23.62
CA MET A 301 -2.07 -8.93 -22.23
C MET A 301 -3.27 -8.95 -21.28
N VAL A 302 -4.20 -8.02 -21.47
CA VAL A 302 -5.41 -7.88 -20.65
C VAL A 302 -6.60 -7.46 -21.51
N PRO A 303 -7.76 -8.13 -21.40
CA PRO A 303 -8.96 -7.66 -22.06
C PRO A 303 -9.52 -6.43 -21.36
N ALA A 304 -10.03 -5.45 -22.12
CA ALA A 304 -10.63 -4.24 -21.54
C ALA A 304 -11.83 -4.54 -20.60
N SER A 305 -12.50 -5.67 -20.78
CA SER A 305 -13.58 -6.15 -19.89
C SER A 305 -13.11 -6.42 -18.46
N ILE A 306 -11.81 -6.49 -18.19
CA ILE A 306 -11.26 -6.65 -16.84
C ILE A 306 -11.73 -5.55 -15.89
N MET A 307 -11.99 -4.36 -16.43
CA MET A 307 -12.51 -3.19 -15.73
C MET A 307 -13.91 -3.43 -15.17
N MET A 308 -14.66 -4.37 -15.73
CA MET A 308 -16.05 -4.62 -15.36
C MET A 308 -16.20 -5.68 -14.26
N GLY A 309 -15.12 -6.21 -13.67
CA GLY A 309 -15.31 -7.13 -12.53
C GLY A 309 -14.08 -7.77 -11.87
N LYS A 310 -12.87 -7.68 -12.45
CA LYS A 310 -11.67 -8.28 -11.81
C LYS A 310 -10.79 -7.26 -11.08
N ILE A 311 -10.88 -5.99 -11.43
CA ILE A 311 -10.13 -4.93 -10.76
C ILE A 311 -10.89 -4.47 -9.51
N SER A 312 -10.23 -4.54 -8.36
CA SER A 312 -10.73 -3.92 -7.14
C SER A 312 -10.40 -2.42 -7.16
N TYR A 313 -11.44 -1.59 -7.28
CA TYR A 313 -11.33 -0.13 -7.17
C TYR A 313 -11.24 0.36 -5.71
N ALA A 314 -11.24 -0.55 -4.74
CA ALA A 314 -11.27 -0.16 -3.34
C ALA A 314 -10.07 0.71 -2.91
N PRO A 315 -8.81 0.39 -3.28
CA PRO A 315 -7.67 1.23 -2.97
C PRO A 315 -7.72 2.61 -3.64
N TRP A 316 -8.35 2.70 -4.82
CA TRP A 316 -8.49 3.95 -5.57
C TRP A 316 -9.42 4.93 -4.85
N PHE A 317 -10.60 4.46 -4.43
CA PHE A 317 -11.54 5.25 -3.61
C PHE A 317 -10.95 5.59 -2.24
N PHE A 318 -10.29 4.63 -1.59
CA PHE A 318 -9.68 4.82 -0.27
C PHE A 318 -8.67 5.97 -0.29
N VAL A 319 -7.70 5.95 -1.22
CA VAL A 319 -6.67 6.99 -1.27
C VAL A 319 -7.22 8.34 -1.74
N ALA A 320 -8.18 8.35 -2.68
CA ALA A 320 -8.88 9.58 -3.02
C ALA A 320 -9.58 10.21 -1.79
N GLY A 321 -10.21 9.37 -0.96
CA GLY A 321 -10.86 9.78 0.27
C GLY A 321 -9.88 10.32 1.32
N VAL A 322 -8.76 9.64 1.54
CA VAL A 322 -7.73 10.06 2.50
C VAL A 322 -7.09 11.39 2.09
N ILE A 323 -6.76 11.57 0.80
CA ILE A 323 -6.19 12.83 0.30
C ILE A 323 -7.21 13.96 0.39
N GLY A 324 -8.46 13.71 -0.02
CA GLY A 324 -9.56 14.67 0.11
C GLY A 324 -9.78 15.08 1.57
N MET A 325 -9.77 14.12 2.50
CA MET A 325 -9.84 14.37 3.93
C MET A 325 -8.69 15.25 4.43
N GLY A 326 -7.45 14.95 4.03
CA GLY A 326 -6.28 15.77 4.34
C GLY A 326 -6.46 17.22 3.89
N ALA A 327 -6.97 17.43 2.67
CA ALA A 327 -7.25 18.76 2.13
C ALA A 327 -8.35 19.50 2.91
N VAL A 328 -9.42 18.80 3.28
CA VAL A 328 -10.52 19.35 4.09
C VAL A 328 -10.03 19.75 5.48
N VAL A 329 -9.25 18.89 6.14
CA VAL A 329 -8.62 19.16 7.45
C VAL A 329 -7.68 20.35 7.39
N ALA A 330 -6.84 20.44 6.34
CA ALA A 330 -5.92 21.54 6.14
C ALA A 330 -6.66 22.86 5.91
N LYS A 331 -7.68 22.87 5.04
CA LYS A 331 -8.51 24.05 4.75
C LYS A 331 -9.21 24.59 6.00
N ALA A 332 -9.65 23.70 6.89
CA ALA A 332 -10.29 24.07 8.15
C ALA A 332 -9.32 24.68 9.19
N GLY A 333 -8.00 24.52 8.99
CA GLY A 333 -6.99 24.83 10.00
C GLY A 333 -6.95 23.83 11.16
N LEU A 334 -7.67 22.71 11.08
CA LEU A 334 -7.81 21.74 12.18
C LEU A 334 -6.45 21.11 12.52
N GLY A 335 -5.65 20.77 11.50
CA GLY A 335 -4.30 20.24 11.71
C GLY A 335 -3.38 21.21 12.45
N THR A 336 -3.44 22.52 12.11
CA THR A 336 -2.67 23.57 12.78
C THR A 336 -3.13 23.80 14.22
N TYR A 337 -4.44 23.71 14.46
CA TYR A 337 -4.99 23.83 15.81
C TYR A 337 -4.49 22.69 16.72
N ILE A 338 -4.58 21.45 16.24
CA ILE A 338 -4.10 20.27 16.98
C ILE A 338 -2.57 20.34 17.16
N SER A 339 -1.81 20.72 16.12
CA SER A 339 -0.35 20.74 16.23
C SER A 339 0.16 21.77 17.23
N ARG A 340 -0.45 22.97 17.30
CA ARG A 340 -0.11 23.97 18.33
C ARG A 340 -0.33 23.43 19.74
N PHE A 341 -1.49 22.83 19.99
CA PHE A 341 -1.78 22.20 21.27
C PHE A 341 -0.78 21.09 21.64
N LEU A 342 -0.39 20.26 20.66
CA LEU A 342 0.61 19.22 20.87
C LEU A 342 2.00 19.79 21.12
N PHE A 343 2.45 20.82 20.39
CA PHE A 343 3.77 21.43 20.61
C PHE A 343 3.88 22.13 21.97
N ASP A 344 2.79 22.68 22.50
CA ASP A 344 2.77 23.24 23.86
C ASP A 344 2.92 22.14 24.94
N THR A 345 2.61 20.89 24.59
CA THR A 345 2.64 19.75 25.51
C THR A 345 3.92 18.90 25.35
N VAL A 346 4.55 18.94 24.18
CA VAL A 346 5.65 18.05 23.79
C VAL A 346 6.95 18.84 23.64
N PRO A 347 8.04 18.49 24.36
CA PRO A 347 9.28 19.25 24.40
C PRO A 347 10.15 19.02 23.15
N LEU A 348 9.68 19.47 21.98
CA LEU A 348 10.47 19.42 20.75
C LEU A 348 11.46 20.60 20.74
N HIS A 349 12.75 20.29 20.73
CA HIS A 349 13.83 21.28 20.76
C HIS A 349 14.72 21.17 19.52
N ALA A 350 15.05 22.31 18.90
CA ALA A 350 16.00 22.35 17.79
C ALA A 350 17.36 21.75 18.22
N GLY A 351 17.92 20.85 17.40
CA GLY A 351 19.19 20.18 17.67
C GLY A 351 19.10 18.90 18.51
N GLN A 352 17.90 18.49 18.95
CA GLN A 352 17.67 17.21 19.64
C GLN A 352 17.03 16.17 18.73
N ASP A 353 17.61 15.96 17.54
CA ASP A 353 17.00 15.17 16.46
C ASP A 353 16.57 13.76 16.88
N PHE A 354 17.38 13.07 17.70
CA PHE A 354 17.04 11.74 18.22
C PHE A 354 15.87 11.76 19.19
N LEU A 355 15.84 12.70 20.14
CA LEU A 355 14.74 12.81 21.10
C LEU A 355 13.44 13.24 20.40
N ASN A 356 13.54 14.20 19.49
CA ASN A 356 12.42 14.63 18.65
C ASN A 356 11.89 13.45 17.82
N PHE A 357 12.78 12.64 17.23
CA PHE A 357 12.39 11.43 16.50
C PHE A 357 11.73 10.39 17.42
N ALA A 358 12.29 10.13 18.60
CA ALA A 358 11.73 9.17 19.55
C ALA A 358 10.32 9.58 19.99
N ILE A 359 10.16 10.85 20.39
CA ILE A 359 8.88 11.45 20.78
C ILE A 359 7.84 11.38 19.65
N VAL A 360 8.20 11.79 18.43
CA VAL A 360 7.28 11.76 17.28
C VAL A 360 7.00 10.32 16.82
N GLY A 361 7.98 9.44 16.94
CA GLY A 361 7.89 8.02 16.60
C GLY A 361 7.17 7.17 17.64
N GLY A 362 6.90 7.72 18.83
CA GLY A 362 6.28 7.00 19.95
C GLY A 362 7.19 5.95 20.58
N VAL A 363 8.52 6.14 20.53
CA VAL A 363 9.57 5.29 21.12
C VAL A 363 10.09 5.93 22.39
#